data_AF-A0A7J4SSY6-F1
#
_entry.id   AF-A0A7J4SSY6-F1
#
_cell.length_a   1.000
_cell.length_b   1.000
_cell.length_c   1.000
_cell.angle_alpha   90.00
_cell.angle_beta   90.00
_cell.angle_gamma   90.00
#
_symmetry.space_group_name_H-M   'P 1'
#
loop_
_entity.id
_entity.type
_entity.pdbx_description
1 polymer ?
#
loop_
_entity_poly.entity_id
_entity_poly.type
_entity_poly.pdbx_seq_one_letter_code
_entity_poly.pdbx_strand_id
1 'polypeptide(L)'
;KSKRNSVISSIVQILLDLGFADVTSNPSHGTVTIPAATRSDEQAIRTRLLELERSMGGLGLMAPASSYHRFAMGLTGGKMSSSKPETTIFLNDSIESMKKKIRKAHSGGQPTVEEHRRLGGNTDIDVAYQYLRFFFESDDSELERISSQYSAGSILAGEMKQICIEKAEEWLSDLSEKRSQWSDRLEEFLS
;
A
#
# COMPACT_ATOMS: atom_id res chain seq x y z
N LYS A 1 12.25 -44.17 4.60
CA LYS A 1 12.75 -44.32 3.20
C LYS A 1 11.61 -44.66 2.23
N SER A 2 10.83 -45.73 2.45
CA SER A 2 9.70 -46.12 1.58
C SER A 2 8.65 -45.01 1.31
N LYS A 3 8.11 -44.35 2.36
CA LYS A 3 7.10 -43.27 2.19
C LYS A 3 7.60 -42.08 1.36
N ARG A 4 8.86 -41.67 1.51
CA ARG A 4 9.45 -40.56 0.77
C ARG A 4 9.56 -40.87 -0.72
N ASN A 5 9.97 -42.09 -1.05
CA ASN A 5 10.02 -42.55 -2.43
C ASN A 5 8.63 -42.54 -3.06
N SER A 6 7.61 -43.00 -2.31
CA SER A 6 6.21 -42.97 -2.78
C SER A 6 5.71 -41.55 -3.09
N VAL A 7 5.99 -40.58 -2.22
CA VAL A 7 5.63 -39.17 -2.46
C VAL A 7 6.33 -38.61 -3.69
N ILE A 8 7.63 -38.91 -3.85
CA ILE A 8 8.41 -38.42 -4.98
C ILE A 8 7.95 -39.05 -6.30
N SER A 9 7.59 -40.33 -6.28
CA SER A 9 6.95 -40.98 -7.44
C SER A 9 5.65 -40.29 -7.83
N SER A 10 4.80 -39.92 -6.86
CA SER A 10 3.58 -39.16 -7.14
C SER A 10 3.86 -37.77 -7.72
N ILE A 11 4.88 -37.07 -7.20
CA ILE A 11 5.30 -35.76 -7.73
C ILE A 11 5.79 -35.91 -9.17
N VAL A 12 6.64 -36.89 -9.46
CA VAL A 12 7.14 -37.14 -10.82
C VAL A 12 5.97 -37.43 -11.78
N GLN A 13 4.99 -38.23 -11.37
CA GLN A 13 3.81 -38.50 -12.20
C GLN A 13 3.01 -37.23 -12.49
N ILE A 14 2.79 -36.38 -11.49
CA ILE A 14 2.11 -35.09 -11.65
C ILE A 14 2.83 -34.21 -12.67
N LEU A 15 4.17 -34.18 -12.64
CA LEU A 15 4.96 -33.38 -13.56
C LEU A 15 4.92 -33.93 -14.99
N LEU A 16 4.90 -35.26 -15.15
CA LEU A 16 4.67 -35.89 -16.45
C LEU A 16 3.28 -35.55 -17.00
N ASP A 17 2.24 -35.57 -16.16
CA ASP A 17 0.87 -35.22 -16.54
C ASP A 17 0.74 -33.73 -16.94
N LEU A 18 1.59 -32.87 -16.38
CA LEU A 18 1.71 -31.46 -16.77
C LEU A 18 2.50 -31.25 -18.08
N GLY A 19 3.09 -32.32 -18.65
CA GLY A 19 3.80 -32.29 -19.92
C GLY A 19 5.32 -32.12 -19.82
N PHE A 20 5.91 -32.18 -18.62
CA PHE A 20 7.37 -32.10 -18.46
C PHE A 20 8.02 -33.46 -18.76
N ALA A 21 8.86 -33.52 -19.80
CA ALA A 21 9.54 -34.76 -20.19
C ALA A 21 10.88 -34.99 -19.46
N ASP A 22 11.51 -33.94 -18.95
CA ASP A 22 12.88 -33.91 -18.42
C ASP A 22 12.93 -33.86 -16.88
N VAL A 23 12.11 -34.66 -16.20
CA VAL A 23 12.03 -34.65 -14.73
C VAL A 23 13.15 -35.50 -14.11
N THR A 24 14.04 -34.88 -13.33
CA THR A 24 15.08 -35.56 -12.55
C THR A 24 14.72 -35.57 -11.07
N SER A 25 14.68 -36.75 -10.43
CA SER A 25 14.36 -36.86 -9.00
C SER A 25 15.54 -37.37 -8.17
N ASN A 26 15.68 -36.86 -6.95
CA ASN A 26 16.66 -37.31 -5.97
C ASN A 26 15.98 -37.66 -4.64
N PRO A 27 15.49 -38.89 -4.48
CA PRO A 27 14.73 -39.28 -3.29
C PRO A 27 15.51 -39.27 -1.97
N SER A 28 16.83 -39.47 -1.99
CA SER A 28 17.63 -39.41 -0.76
C SER A 28 17.65 -37.99 -0.18
N HIS A 29 17.65 -36.97 -1.03
CA HIS A 29 17.65 -35.55 -0.65
C HIS A 29 16.26 -34.89 -0.69
N GLY A 30 15.23 -35.56 -1.24
CA GLY A 30 13.86 -35.05 -1.26
C GLY A 30 13.62 -33.98 -2.31
N THR A 31 14.41 -33.95 -3.38
CA THR A 31 14.33 -32.92 -4.42
C THR A 31 13.87 -33.49 -5.76
N VAL A 32 13.18 -32.68 -6.55
CA VAL A 32 12.82 -32.94 -7.95
C VAL A 32 13.18 -31.70 -8.76
N THR A 33 13.85 -31.89 -9.88
CA THR A 33 14.37 -30.85 -10.76
C THR A 33 13.75 -31.00 -12.14
N ILE A 34 13.32 -29.88 -12.72
CA ILE A 34 12.68 -29.81 -14.04
C ILE A 34 13.44 -28.75 -14.86
N PRO A 35 14.47 -29.13 -15.63
CA PRO A 35 15.32 -28.18 -16.36
C PRO A 35 14.56 -27.31 -17.38
N ALA A 36 13.53 -27.83 -18.03
CA ALA A 36 12.73 -27.08 -19.00
C ALA A 36 11.69 -26.13 -18.38
N ALA A 37 11.45 -26.18 -17.07
CA ALA A 37 10.43 -25.35 -16.43
C ALA A 37 10.85 -23.87 -16.38
N THR A 38 9.90 -22.99 -16.67
CA THR A 38 10.04 -21.53 -16.65
C THR A 38 9.22 -20.90 -15.52
N ARG A 39 9.33 -19.59 -15.31
CA ARG A 39 8.54 -18.88 -14.29
C ARG A 39 7.03 -18.96 -14.51
N SER A 40 6.56 -19.10 -15.75
CA SER A 40 5.13 -19.24 -16.05
C SER A 40 4.57 -20.60 -15.58
N ASP A 41 5.41 -21.61 -15.44
CA ASP A 41 5.00 -22.96 -15.06
C ASP A 41 4.83 -23.12 -13.55
N GLU A 42 5.41 -22.20 -12.76
CA GLU A 42 5.43 -22.27 -11.30
C GLU A 42 4.02 -22.40 -10.72
N GLN A 43 3.07 -21.60 -11.22
CA GLN A 43 1.70 -21.61 -10.71
C GLN A 43 0.98 -22.93 -10.99
N ALA A 44 1.16 -23.50 -12.19
CA ALA A 44 0.54 -24.77 -12.57
C ALA A 44 1.12 -25.92 -11.74
N ILE A 45 2.45 -26.01 -11.63
CA ILE A 45 3.14 -27.01 -10.82
C ILE A 45 2.70 -26.90 -9.36
N ARG A 46 2.77 -25.70 -8.77
CA ARG A 46 2.43 -25.45 -7.38
C ARG A 46 1.00 -25.83 -7.06
N THR A 47 0.04 -25.53 -7.95
CA THR A 47 -1.36 -25.91 -7.78
C THR A 47 -1.54 -27.42 -7.65
N ARG A 48 -0.90 -28.20 -8.54
CA ARG A 48 -0.98 -29.67 -8.51
C ARG A 48 -0.28 -30.29 -7.29
N LEU A 49 0.82 -29.68 -6.83
CA LEU A 49 1.49 -30.12 -5.61
C LEU A 49 0.65 -29.85 -4.36
N LEU A 50 -0.09 -28.73 -4.32
CA LEU A 50 -1.04 -28.44 -3.24
C LEU A 50 -2.22 -29.43 -3.24
N GLU A 51 -2.71 -29.85 -4.41
CA GLU A 51 -3.71 -30.93 -4.53
C GLU A 51 -3.19 -32.25 -3.96
N LEU A 52 -1.94 -32.61 -4.28
CA LEU A 52 -1.27 -33.79 -3.71
C LEU A 52 -1.18 -33.69 -2.18
N GLU A 53 -0.75 -32.53 -1.66
CA GLU A 53 -0.67 -32.28 -0.22
C GLU A 53 -2.03 -32.49 0.46
N ARG A 54 -3.12 -31.97 -0.12
CA ARG A 54 -4.49 -32.17 0.37
C ARG A 54 -4.89 -33.63 0.37
N SER A 55 -4.59 -34.37 -0.70
CA SER A 55 -4.89 -35.80 -0.79
C SER A 55 -4.17 -36.62 0.29
N MET A 56 -3.03 -36.11 0.79
CA MET A 56 -2.24 -36.72 1.86
C MET A 56 -2.63 -36.24 3.28
N GLY A 57 -3.68 -35.42 3.41
CA GLY A 57 -4.17 -34.90 4.68
C GLY A 57 -3.57 -33.56 5.13
N GLY A 58 -2.81 -32.88 4.27
CA GLY A 58 -2.36 -31.50 4.48
C GLY A 58 -3.42 -30.47 4.07
N LEU A 59 -3.10 -29.19 4.27
CA LEU A 59 -4.02 -28.10 3.96
C LEU A 59 -4.01 -27.76 2.46
N GLY A 60 -2.85 -27.90 1.80
CA GLY A 60 -2.63 -27.53 0.39
C GLY A 60 -3.22 -26.17 0.03
N LEU A 61 -2.88 -25.17 0.86
CA LEU A 61 -3.24 -23.78 0.63
C LEU A 61 -2.05 -23.05 0.00
N MET A 62 -2.36 -22.15 -0.93
CA MET A 62 -1.36 -21.24 -1.46
C MET A 62 -1.08 -20.15 -0.42
N ALA A 63 0.20 -19.83 -0.21
CA ALA A 63 0.57 -18.70 0.62
C ALA A 63 -0.02 -17.43 -0.01
N PRO A 64 -0.68 -16.56 0.78
CA PRO A 64 -1.21 -15.31 0.25
C PRO A 64 -0.07 -14.42 -0.26
N ALA A 65 -0.34 -13.66 -1.32
CA ALA A 65 0.53 -12.57 -1.73
C ALA A 65 0.45 -11.42 -0.71
N SER A 66 1.49 -10.58 -0.67
CA SER A 66 1.51 -9.38 0.16
C SER A 66 1.94 -8.17 -0.65
N SER A 67 1.28 -7.04 -0.42
CA SER A 67 1.70 -5.70 -0.84
C SER A 67 2.12 -4.90 0.38
N TYR A 68 3.16 -4.09 0.23
CA TYR A 68 3.66 -3.24 1.31
C TYR A 68 3.35 -1.78 0.96
N HIS A 69 2.74 -1.07 1.90
CA HIS A 69 2.36 0.33 1.74
C HIS A 69 3.26 1.19 2.63
N ARG A 70 3.61 2.39 2.15
CA ARG A 70 4.26 3.39 3.00
C ARG A 70 3.27 3.89 4.03
N PHE A 71 3.72 4.10 5.27
CA PHE A 71 2.90 4.75 6.27
C PHE A 71 2.70 6.22 5.92
N ALA A 72 1.46 6.68 5.96
CA ALA A 72 1.18 8.10 5.95
C ALA A 72 1.71 8.73 7.25
N MET A 73 2.33 9.91 7.13
CA MET A 73 2.91 10.62 8.27
C MET A 73 1.82 11.21 9.15
N GLY A 74 2.02 11.27 10.45
CA GLY A 74 1.18 12.08 11.34
C GLY A 74 1.44 13.57 11.13
N LEU A 75 0.47 14.40 11.53
CA LEU A 75 0.53 15.84 11.31
C LEU A 75 1.76 16.52 11.91
N THR A 76 2.33 15.95 12.97
CA THR A 76 3.54 16.45 13.64
C THR A 76 4.84 15.83 13.10
N GLY A 77 4.80 15.11 11.97
CA GLY A 77 5.95 14.40 11.37
C GLY A 77 6.23 13.01 11.97
N GLY A 78 5.43 12.58 12.95
CA GLY A 78 5.56 11.28 13.61
C GLY A 78 4.53 10.24 13.14
N LYS A 79 4.12 9.34 14.03
CA LYS A 79 3.00 8.41 13.78
C LYS A 79 1.66 9.10 14.03
N MET A 80 0.64 8.76 13.23
CA MET A 80 -0.75 9.10 13.54
C MET A 80 -1.23 8.34 14.78
N SER A 81 -2.05 8.99 15.61
CA SER A 81 -2.61 8.36 16.81
C SER A 81 -3.99 8.92 17.13
N SER A 82 -4.96 8.03 17.33
CA SER A 82 -6.32 8.42 17.75
C SER A 82 -6.35 9.01 19.17
N SER A 83 -5.43 8.59 20.05
CA SER A 83 -5.31 9.14 21.40
C SER A 83 -4.61 10.50 21.45
N LYS A 84 -4.02 10.96 20.34
CA LYS A 84 -3.47 12.30 20.16
C LYS A 84 -4.13 12.99 18.96
N PRO A 85 -5.36 13.53 19.12
CA PRO A 85 -6.15 14.12 18.05
C PRO A 85 -5.42 15.15 17.18
N GLU A 86 -4.41 15.84 17.73
CA GLU A 86 -3.60 16.84 17.02
C GLU A 86 -2.66 16.22 15.98
N THR A 87 -2.42 14.91 16.05
CA THR A 87 -1.52 14.19 15.13
C THR A 87 -2.23 13.62 13.91
N THR A 88 -3.56 13.70 13.83
CA THR A 88 -4.36 13.06 12.78
C THR A 88 -5.57 13.89 12.39
N ILE A 89 -5.94 13.82 11.11
CA ILE A 89 -7.24 14.28 10.62
C ILE A 89 -8.17 13.08 10.71
N PHE A 90 -9.30 13.22 11.38
CA PHE A 90 -10.33 12.19 11.43
C PHE A 90 -11.30 12.38 10.27
N LEU A 91 -11.87 11.27 9.79
CA LEU A 91 -12.83 11.26 8.69
C LEU A 91 -14.15 11.99 9.00
N ASN A 92 -14.39 12.31 10.27
CA ASN A 92 -15.54 13.06 10.76
C ASN A 92 -15.14 14.40 11.42
N ASP A 93 -13.90 14.85 11.21
CA ASP A 93 -13.52 16.20 11.64
C ASP A 93 -14.37 17.24 10.91
N SER A 94 -14.74 18.32 11.60
CA SER A 94 -15.28 19.50 10.93
C SER A 94 -14.22 20.13 10.04
N ILE A 95 -14.66 20.80 8.97
CA ILE A 95 -13.76 21.53 8.06
C ILE A 95 -12.88 22.53 8.82
N GLU A 96 -13.43 23.21 9.84
CA GLU A 96 -12.65 24.14 10.67
C GLU A 96 -11.56 23.44 11.49
N SER A 97 -11.89 22.28 12.09
CA SER A 97 -10.92 21.46 12.84
C SER A 97 -9.79 21.00 11.92
N MET A 98 -10.14 20.46 10.74
CA MET A 98 -9.18 20.04 9.72
C MET A 98 -8.27 21.20 9.29
N LYS A 99 -8.84 22.38 8.98
CA LYS A 99 -8.08 23.59 8.61
C LYS A 99 -7.06 23.97 9.68
N LYS A 100 -7.47 23.97 10.95
CA LYS A 100 -6.59 24.28 12.09
C LYS A 100 -5.47 23.25 12.24
N LYS A 101 -5.77 21.97 12.02
CA LYS A 101 -4.81 20.86 12.06
C LYS A 101 -3.76 20.95 10.95
N ILE A 102 -4.16 21.15 9.69
CA ILE A 102 -3.22 21.30 8.55
C ILE A 102 -2.34 22.54 8.72
N ARG A 103 -2.89 23.67 9.18
CA ARG A 103 -2.09 24.89 9.46
C ARG A 103 -0.95 24.62 10.45
N LYS A 104 -1.16 23.74 11.43
CA LYS A 104 -0.17 23.35 12.44
C LYS A 104 0.73 22.18 12.02
N ALA A 105 0.49 21.59 10.85
CA ALA A 105 1.25 20.44 10.39
C ALA A 105 2.74 20.76 10.23
N HIS A 106 3.59 19.76 10.42
CA HIS A 106 5.03 19.87 10.22
C HIS A 106 5.34 20.24 8.75
N SER A 107 6.20 21.24 8.59
CA SER A 107 6.58 21.82 7.31
C SER A 107 8.00 21.37 6.96
N GLY A 108 8.22 21.05 5.70
CA GLY A 108 9.56 20.83 5.13
C GLY A 108 10.21 22.10 4.58
N GLY A 109 9.59 23.26 4.78
CA GLY A 109 10.12 24.56 4.38
C GLY A 109 11.19 25.12 5.33
N GLN A 110 11.67 26.34 5.03
CA GLN A 110 12.71 27.01 5.81
C GLN A 110 12.10 27.92 6.90
N PRO A 111 12.88 28.33 7.92
CA PRO A 111 12.41 29.21 8.99
C PRO A 111 11.95 30.60 8.50
N THR A 112 12.60 31.13 7.47
CA THR A 112 12.31 32.45 6.90
C THR A 112 11.89 32.35 5.43
N VAL A 113 11.14 33.36 4.94
CA VAL A 113 10.69 33.42 3.55
C VAL A 113 11.89 33.57 2.62
N GLU A 114 12.87 34.38 3.01
CA GLU A 114 14.08 34.64 2.24
C GLU A 114 14.91 33.36 2.07
N GLU A 115 15.10 32.60 3.13
CA GLU A 115 15.79 31.30 3.05
C GLU A 115 14.99 30.30 2.21
N HIS A 116 13.67 30.26 2.36
CA HIS A 116 12.85 29.34 1.59
C HIS A 116 12.88 29.66 0.09
N ARG A 117 12.85 30.94 -0.29
CA ARG A 117 13.01 31.39 -1.67
C ARG A 117 14.39 31.04 -2.23
N ARG A 118 15.43 31.01 -1.39
CA ARG A 118 16.81 30.70 -1.80
C ARG A 118 17.12 29.20 -1.85
N LEU A 119 16.62 28.44 -0.88
CA LEU A 119 17.01 27.05 -0.61
C LEU A 119 15.89 26.04 -0.93
N GLY A 120 14.66 26.51 -1.11
CA GLY A 120 13.50 25.66 -1.34
C GLY A 120 13.00 24.91 -0.10
N GLY A 121 11.94 24.13 -0.32
CA GLY A 121 11.36 23.19 0.65
C GLY A 121 11.65 21.73 0.31
N ASN A 122 11.67 20.90 1.35
CA ASN A 122 11.80 19.45 1.22
C ASN A 122 10.44 18.77 1.30
N THR A 123 9.95 18.27 0.16
CA THR A 123 8.68 17.54 0.04
C THR A 123 8.64 16.20 0.77
N ASP A 124 9.78 15.56 1.02
CA ASP A 124 9.82 14.24 1.67
C ASP A 124 9.40 14.31 3.14
N ILE A 125 9.65 15.45 3.80
CA ILE A 125 9.30 15.68 5.20
C ILE A 125 8.11 16.63 5.37
N ASP A 126 7.67 17.30 4.29
CA ASP A 126 6.53 18.20 4.34
C ASP A 126 5.21 17.42 4.42
N VAL A 127 4.54 17.51 5.57
CA VAL A 127 3.33 16.74 5.81
C VAL A 127 2.19 17.16 4.89
N ALA A 128 2.04 18.46 4.59
CA ALA A 128 0.96 18.93 3.74
C ALA A 128 1.10 18.37 2.32
N TYR A 129 2.31 18.37 1.77
CA TYR A 129 2.60 17.72 0.50
C TYR A 129 2.37 16.20 0.55
N GLN A 130 2.82 15.51 1.61
CA GLN A 130 2.57 14.07 1.73
C GLN A 130 1.06 13.75 1.77
N TYR A 131 0.24 14.57 2.45
CA TYR A 131 -1.21 14.38 2.48
C TYR A 131 -1.87 14.61 1.12
N LEU A 132 -1.42 15.62 0.37
CA LEU A 132 -1.84 15.81 -1.02
C LEU A 132 -1.56 14.54 -1.83
N ARG A 133 -0.31 14.05 -1.79
CA ARG A 133 0.14 12.87 -2.54
C ARG A 133 -0.57 11.57 -2.15
N PHE A 134 -0.92 11.39 -0.88
CA PHE A 134 -1.55 10.14 -0.41
C PHE A 134 -3.07 10.13 -0.53
N PHE A 135 -3.74 11.28 -0.41
CA PHE A 135 -5.19 11.32 -0.17
C PHE A 135 -5.96 12.31 -1.03
N PHE A 136 -5.42 13.51 -1.27
CA PHE A 136 -6.25 14.65 -1.70
C PHE A 136 -6.00 15.11 -3.13
N GLU A 137 -4.89 14.71 -3.76
CA GLU A 137 -4.63 14.97 -5.18
C GLU A 137 -4.41 13.66 -5.92
N SER A 138 -5.10 13.52 -7.05
CA SER A 138 -5.07 12.33 -7.91
C SER A 138 -4.33 12.54 -9.23
N ASP A 139 -4.09 13.80 -9.60
CA ASP A 139 -3.30 14.15 -10.78
C ASP A 139 -1.80 14.18 -10.46
N ASP A 140 -1.07 13.19 -10.97
CA ASP A 140 0.38 13.08 -10.82
C ASP A 140 1.12 14.30 -11.39
N SER A 141 0.60 14.93 -12.45
CA SER A 141 1.24 16.10 -13.06
C SER A 141 1.14 17.33 -12.17
N GLU A 142 0.02 17.48 -11.45
CA GLU A 142 -0.18 18.55 -10.49
C GLU A 142 0.69 18.35 -9.25
N LEU A 143 0.82 17.11 -8.76
CA LEU A 143 1.76 16.77 -7.68
C LEU A 143 3.20 17.09 -8.07
N GLU A 144 3.62 16.74 -9.28
CA GLU A 144 4.97 17.04 -9.79
C GLU A 144 5.19 18.55 -9.91
N ARG A 145 4.19 19.30 -10.39
CA ARG A 145 4.24 20.77 -10.48
C ARG A 145 4.41 21.38 -9.09
N ILE A 146 3.58 20.99 -8.13
CA ILE A 146 3.62 21.49 -6.75
C ILE A 146 4.97 21.15 -6.10
N SER A 147 5.43 19.91 -6.25
CA SER A 147 6.72 19.44 -5.74
C SER A 147 7.88 20.28 -6.27
N SER A 148 7.95 20.45 -7.60
CA SER A 148 9.01 21.21 -8.26
C SER A 148 9.01 22.67 -7.82
N GLN A 149 7.84 23.31 -7.71
CA GLN A 149 7.74 24.69 -7.27
C GLN A 149 8.08 24.86 -5.78
N TYR A 150 7.75 23.90 -4.93
CA TYR A 150 8.11 23.93 -3.52
C TYR A 150 9.62 23.77 -3.32
N SER A 151 10.23 22.80 -4.01
CA SER A 151 11.68 22.60 -3.97
C SER A 151 12.48 23.74 -4.63
N ALA A 152 11.87 24.48 -5.55
CA ALA A 152 12.45 25.71 -6.10
C ALA A 152 12.20 26.96 -5.21
N GLY A 153 11.47 26.84 -4.11
CA GLY A 153 11.12 27.97 -3.23
C GLY A 153 10.07 28.93 -3.82
N SER A 154 9.42 28.54 -4.92
CA SER A 154 8.34 29.31 -5.57
C SER A 154 7.03 29.24 -4.79
N ILE A 155 6.68 28.06 -4.28
CA ILE A 155 5.58 27.86 -3.33
C ILE A 155 6.15 27.96 -1.92
N LEU A 156 5.55 28.78 -1.06
CA LEU A 156 5.88 28.87 0.36
C LEU A 156 5.17 27.79 1.18
N ALA A 157 5.69 27.48 2.38
CA ALA A 157 5.06 26.51 3.29
C ALA A 157 3.59 26.84 3.64
N GLY A 158 3.25 28.13 3.74
CA GLY A 158 1.87 28.57 3.97
C GLY A 158 0.96 28.28 2.76
N GLU A 159 1.46 28.49 1.55
CA GLU A 159 0.75 28.22 0.30
C GLU A 159 0.55 26.72 0.09
N MET A 160 1.58 25.90 0.36
CA MET A 160 1.47 24.42 0.36
C MET A 160 0.34 23.94 1.28
N LYS A 161 0.28 24.46 2.50
CA LYS A 161 -0.78 24.13 3.47
C LYS A 161 -2.16 24.60 3.00
N GLN A 162 -2.23 25.73 2.31
CA GLN A 162 -3.49 26.26 1.78
C GLN A 162 -4.02 25.38 0.64
N ILE A 163 -3.15 24.96 -0.29
CA ILE A 163 -3.50 23.99 -1.34
C ILE A 163 -4.01 22.68 -0.72
N CYS A 164 -3.30 22.17 0.30
CA CYS A 164 -3.71 20.97 1.03
C CYS A 164 -5.08 21.12 1.69
N ILE A 165 -5.37 22.29 2.28
CA ILE A 165 -6.67 22.59 2.90
C ILE A 165 -7.81 22.56 1.88
N GLU A 166 -7.62 23.17 0.72
CA GLU A 166 -8.66 23.27 -0.32
C GLU A 166 -9.04 21.87 -0.81
N LYS A 167 -8.04 21.04 -1.13
CA LYS A 167 -8.24 19.66 -1.57
C LYS A 167 -8.81 18.77 -0.47
N ALA A 168 -8.37 18.96 0.77
CA ALA A 168 -8.91 18.22 1.92
C ALA A 168 -10.38 18.59 2.21
N GLU A 169 -10.76 19.85 2.01
CA GLU A 169 -12.13 20.32 2.20
C GLU A 169 -13.08 19.71 1.17
N GLU A 170 -12.68 19.69 -0.10
CA GLU A 170 -13.41 18.99 -1.16
C GLU A 170 -13.60 17.50 -0.81
N TRP A 171 -12.50 16.83 -0.46
CA TRP A 171 -12.50 15.40 -0.15
C TRP A 171 -13.37 15.03 1.07
N LEU A 172 -13.26 15.78 2.17
CA LEU A 172 -14.07 15.52 3.37
C LEU A 172 -15.55 15.83 3.17
N SER A 173 -15.87 16.83 2.33
CA SER A 173 -17.26 17.16 2.00
C SER A 173 -17.92 16.04 1.20
N ASP A 174 -17.24 15.55 0.16
CA ASP A 174 -17.69 14.39 -0.63
C ASP A 174 -17.83 13.14 0.25
N LEU A 175 -16.87 12.88 1.13
CA LEU A 175 -16.96 11.76 2.07
C LEU A 175 -18.15 11.89 3.02
N SER A 176 -18.42 13.10 3.53
CA SER A 176 -19.56 13.35 4.41
C SER A 176 -20.89 13.10 3.71
N GLU A 177 -21.02 13.54 2.45
CA GLU A 177 -22.20 13.29 1.64
C GLU A 177 -22.40 11.79 1.42
N LYS A 178 -21.36 11.08 0.95
CA LYS A 178 -21.39 9.63 0.77
C LYS A 178 -21.79 8.92 2.05
N ARG A 179 -21.20 9.29 3.19
CA ARG A 179 -21.53 8.69 4.49
C ARG A 179 -23.00 8.89 4.87
N SER A 180 -23.57 10.07 4.58
CA SER A 180 -24.97 10.35 4.89
C SER A 180 -25.95 9.48 4.09
N GLN A 181 -25.61 9.12 2.85
CA GLN A 181 -26.44 8.25 2.00
C GLN A 181 -26.57 6.82 2.53
N TRP A 182 -25.65 6.39 3.41
CA TRP A 182 -25.60 5.04 3.96
C TRP A 182 -26.01 4.95 5.44
N SER A 183 -26.32 6.06 6.12
CA SER A 183 -26.55 6.05 7.57
C SER A 183 -27.69 5.14 8.00
N ASP A 184 -28.74 5.06 7.19
CA ASP A 184 -29.99 4.35 7.51
C ASP A 184 -30.09 2.98 6.82
N ARG A 185 -29.01 2.57 6.13
CA ARG A 185 -28.96 1.36 5.27
C ARG A 185 -27.99 0.31 5.78
N LEU A 186 -27.58 0.42 7.05
CA LEU A 186 -26.60 -0.49 7.63
C LEU A 186 -27.07 -1.96 7.64
N GLU A 187 -28.37 -2.18 7.84
CA GLU A 187 -29.00 -3.51 7.86
C GLU A 187 -28.85 -4.26 6.52
N GLU A 188 -28.63 -3.55 5.40
CA GLU A 188 -28.39 -4.19 4.09
C GLU A 188 -27.06 -4.95 4.03
N PHE A 189 -26.12 -4.68 4.96
CA PHE A 189 -24.78 -5.29 4.98
C PHE A 189 -24.56 -6.27 6.14
N LEU A 190 -25.38 -6.18 7.19
CA LEU A 190 -25.20 -6.97 8.42
C LEU A 190 -26.12 -8.21 8.48
N SER A 191 -26.94 -8.44 7.45
CA SER A 191 -27.85 -9.58 7.34
C SER A 191 -27.16 -10.89 6.99
#